data_AF-A0A5F2HVK4-F1
#
_entry.id   AF-A0A5F2HVK4-F1
#
_cell.length_a   1.000
_cell.length_b   1.000
_cell.length_c   1.000
_cell.angle_alpha   90.00
_cell.angle_beta   90.00
_cell.angle_gamma   90.00
#
_symmetry.space_group_name_H-M   'P 1'
#
loop_
_entity.id
_entity.type
_entity.pdbx_description
1 polymer ?
#
loop_
_entity_poly.entity_id
_entity_poly.type
_entity_poly.pdbx_seq_one_letter_code
_entity_poly.pdbx_strand_id
1 'polypeptide(L)'
;PIEPLPHARETVERLAGSYRLVLITKGDLFDQERKLAQSGLGDLFDAVEIVSDKSAATYARIFSRHGDGPKKSMMVGNSLKSDVVPVIEAGGWGIHVPHELTWAIEHA
;
A
#
# COMPACT_ATOMS: atom_id res chain seq x y z
N PRO A 1 2.15 -6.37 -19.79
CA PRO A 1 1.32 -5.33 -19.13
C PRO A 1 1.04 -5.77 -17.69
N ILE A 2 1.20 -4.88 -16.72
CA ILE A 2 0.77 -5.15 -15.35
C ILE A 2 -0.67 -4.68 -15.28
N GLU A 3 -1.59 -5.62 -15.20
CA GLU A 3 -3.01 -5.33 -15.09
C GLU A 3 -3.36 -5.16 -13.60
N PRO A 4 -4.02 -4.05 -13.21
CA PRO A 4 -4.57 -3.91 -11.88
C PRO A 4 -5.55 -5.03 -11.57
N LEU A 5 -5.66 -5.41 -10.30
CA LEU A 5 -6.71 -6.33 -9.85
C LEU A 5 -8.11 -5.76 -10.18
N PRO A 6 -9.13 -6.64 -10.34
CA PRO A 6 -10.50 -6.21 -10.52
C PRO A 6 -10.89 -5.13 -9.50
N HIS A 7 -11.55 -4.08 -9.96
CA HIS A 7 -12.00 -2.93 -9.16
C HIS A 7 -10.92 -2.08 -8.48
N ALA A 8 -9.63 -2.43 -8.57
CA ALA A 8 -8.57 -1.67 -7.92
C ALA A 8 -8.46 -0.24 -8.47
N ARG A 9 -8.46 -0.08 -9.80
CA ARG A 9 -8.42 1.24 -10.45
C ARG A 9 -9.65 2.07 -10.08
N GLU A 10 -10.86 1.53 -10.27
CA GLU A 10 -12.12 2.23 -9.96
C GLU A 10 -12.15 2.70 -8.49
N THR A 11 -11.66 1.86 -7.57
CA THR A 11 -11.60 2.20 -6.14
C THR A 11 -10.66 3.37 -5.89
N VAL A 12 -9.44 3.33 -6.44
CA VAL A 12 -8.45 4.41 -6.30
C VAL A 12 -8.98 5.71 -6.91
N GLU A 13 -9.57 5.66 -8.10
CA GLU A 13 -10.16 6.82 -8.77
C GLU A 13 -11.29 7.46 -7.95
N ARG A 14 -12.14 6.65 -7.30
CA ARG A 14 -13.22 7.16 -6.43
C ARG A 14 -12.72 7.80 -5.14
N LEU A 15 -11.59 7.35 -4.62
CA LEU A 15 -11.00 7.89 -3.40
C LEU A 15 -10.11 9.12 -3.68
N ALA A 16 -9.56 9.22 -4.89
CA ALA A 16 -8.72 10.32 -5.31
C ALA A 16 -9.46 11.66 -5.17
N GLY A 17 -8.77 12.67 -4.65
CA GLY A 17 -9.32 13.99 -4.36
C GLY A 17 -10.16 14.10 -3.09
N SER A 18 -10.69 12.99 -2.55
CA SER A 18 -11.35 12.95 -1.24
C SER A 18 -10.40 12.56 -0.11
N TYR A 19 -9.43 11.71 -0.42
CA TYR A 19 -8.39 11.26 0.48
C TYR A 19 -7.02 11.49 -0.14
N ARG A 20 -6.00 11.58 0.73
CA ARG A 20 -4.62 11.49 0.28
C ARG A 20 -4.25 10.03 0.11
N LEU A 21 -3.84 9.65 -1.10
CA LEU A 21 -3.54 8.29 -1.48
C LEU A 21 -2.03 8.11 -1.59
N VAL A 22 -1.49 7.13 -0.87
CA VAL A 22 -0.06 6.79 -0.89
C VAL A 22 0.10 5.33 -1.26
N LEU A 23 0.90 5.04 -2.28
CA LEU A 23 1.26 3.68 -2.66
C LEU A 23 2.50 3.25 -1.86
N ILE A 24 2.34 2.26 -0.99
CA ILE A 24 3.45 1.72 -0.17
C ILE A 24 3.77 0.30 -0.62
N THR A 25 4.94 0.12 -1.23
CA THR A 25 5.36 -1.18 -1.77
C THR A 25 6.74 -1.58 -1.27
N LYS A 26 6.97 -2.89 -1.16
CA LYS A 26 8.28 -3.44 -0.79
C LYS A 26 8.98 -3.91 -2.06
N GLY A 27 10.27 -3.63 -2.20
CA GLY A 27 11.08 -4.19 -3.28
C GLY A 27 12.20 -3.28 -3.73
N ASP A 28 12.78 -3.63 -4.87
CA ASP A 28 13.76 -2.80 -5.55
C ASP A 28 13.12 -1.52 -6.11
N LEU A 29 13.80 -0.39 -5.95
CA LEU A 29 13.31 0.92 -6.37
C LEU A 29 13.04 0.98 -7.88
N PHE A 30 14.02 0.55 -8.69
CA PHE A 30 13.92 0.62 -10.14
C PHE A 30 12.86 -0.33 -10.69
N ASP A 31 12.76 -1.55 -10.15
CA ASP A 31 11.73 -2.49 -10.53
C ASP A 31 10.32 -1.95 -10.21
N GLN A 32 10.12 -1.41 -9.01
CA GLN A 32 8.81 -0.89 -8.61
C GLN A 32 8.41 0.37 -9.39
N GLU A 33 9.34 1.29 -9.67
CA GLU A 33 9.09 2.45 -10.53
C GLU A 33 8.70 2.02 -11.96
N ARG A 34 9.41 1.02 -12.51
CA ARG A 34 9.08 0.45 -13.82
C ARG A 34 7.69 -0.17 -13.82
N LYS A 35 7.34 -0.95 -12.79
CA LYS A 35 6.01 -1.57 -12.67
C LYS A 35 4.91 -0.52 -12.57
N LEU A 36 5.15 0.54 -11.80
CA LEU A 36 4.22 1.64 -11.63
C LEU A 36 3.96 2.35 -12.96
N ALA A 37 5.02 2.72 -13.69
CA ALA A 37 4.93 3.34 -15.00
C ALA A 37 4.14 2.47 -16.00
N GLN A 38 4.31 1.14 -15.95
CA GLN A 38 3.59 0.22 -16.83
C GLN A 38 2.11 0.05 -16.46
N SER A 39 1.74 0.22 -15.19
CA SER A 39 0.35 0.09 -14.73
C SER A 39 -0.50 1.34 -15.01
N GLY A 40 0.14 2.49 -15.20
CA GLY A 40 -0.52 3.80 -15.29
C GLY A 40 -1.26 4.22 -14.01
N LEU A 41 -1.05 3.53 -12.88
CA LEU A 41 -1.69 3.86 -11.61
C LEU A 41 -0.93 4.93 -10.82
N GLY A 42 0.35 5.16 -11.11
CA GLY A 42 1.19 6.09 -10.35
C GLY A 42 0.60 7.49 -10.24
N ASP A 43 0.01 7.98 -11.33
CA ASP A 43 -0.57 9.33 -11.40
C ASP A 43 -1.82 9.51 -10.51
N LEU A 44 -2.39 8.42 -9.98
CA LEU A 44 -3.54 8.45 -9.08
C LEU A 44 -3.14 8.57 -7.60
N PHE A 45 -1.86 8.46 -7.27
CA PHE A 45 -1.35 8.54 -5.90
C PHE A 45 -0.60 9.86 -5.69
N ASP A 46 -0.80 10.48 -4.52
CA ASP A 46 -0.09 11.70 -4.11
C ASP A 46 1.38 11.43 -3.77
N ALA A 47 1.70 10.19 -3.40
CA ALA A 47 3.06 9.75 -3.12
C ALA A 47 3.25 8.23 -3.34
N VAL A 48 4.50 7.87 -3.61
CA VAL A 48 4.94 6.48 -3.72
C VAL A 48 6.10 6.28 -2.75
N GLU A 49 5.97 5.27 -1.88
CA GLU A 49 6.99 4.89 -0.89
C GLU A 49 7.42 3.46 -1.19
N ILE A 50 8.64 3.31 -1.71
CA ILE A 50 9.27 2.00 -1.94
C ILE A 50 10.21 1.74 -0.77
N VAL A 51 9.91 0.69 0.01
CA VAL A 51 10.57 0.41 1.28
C VAL A 51 11.28 -0.95 1.27
N SER A 52 12.34 -1.08 2.07
CA SER A 52 13.03 -2.35 2.29
C SER A 52 12.26 -3.28 3.22
N ASP A 53 11.52 -2.73 4.18
CA ASP A 53 10.70 -3.46 5.13
C ASP A 53 9.40 -2.70 5.46
N LYS A 54 8.35 -3.43 5.82
CA LYS A 54 7.06 -2.89 6.23
C LYS A 54 6.85 -3.11 7.73
N SER A 55 7.66 -2.43 8.54
CA SER A 55 7.56 -2.44 10.01
C SER A 55 6.65 -1.30 10.51
N ALA A 56 6.21 -1.41 11.76
CA ALA A 56 5.41 -0.36 12.40
C ALA A 56 6.11 1.01 12.39
N ALA A 57 7.43 1.04 12.58
CA ALA A 57 8.24 2.26 12.50
C ALA A 57 8.24 2.87 11.09
N THR A 58 8.33 2.02 10.05
CA THR A 58 8.24 2.48 8.66
C THR A 58 6.87 3.09 8.36
N TYR A 59 5.77 2.44 8.78
CA TYR A 59 4.43 3.00 8.62
C TYR A 59 4.22 4.30 9.40
N ALA A 60 4.65 4.36 10.67
CA ALA A 60 4.53 5.57 11.48
C ALA A 60 5.23 6.77 10.82
N ARG A 61 6.43 6.55 10.25
CA ARG A 61 7.18 7.57 9.50
C ARG A 61 6.43 8.00 8.25
N ILE A 62 5.96 7.07 7.43
CA ILE A 62 5.26 7.35 6.17
C ILE A 62 3.95 8.11 6.44
N PHE A 63 3.14 7.67 7.39
CA PHE A 63 1.88 8.31 7.75
C PHE A 63 2.07 9.69 8.37
N SER A 64 3.16 9.92 9.10
CA SER A 64 3.49 11.26 9.62
C SER A 64 4.03 12.18 8.52
N ARG A 65 4.76 11.63 7.54
CA ARG A 65 5.31 12.40 6.42
C ARG A 65 4.22 12.87 5.47
N HIS A 66 3.30 11.97 5.13
CA HIS A 66 2.27 12.23 4.13
C HIS A 66 0.91 12.54 4.76
N GLY A 67 0.72 12.47 6.06
CA GLY A 67 -0.57 12.74 6.69
C GLY A 67 -0.44 13.23 8.12
N ASP A 68 -1.49 13.03 8.91
CA ASP A 68 -1.56 13.46 10.31
C ASP A 68 -1.15 12.34 11.29
N GLY A 69 -0.27 11.44 10.83
CA GLY A 69 0.19 10.31 11.62
C GLY A 69 -0.77 9.10 11.62
N PRO A 70 -0.33 7.98 12.23
CA PRO A 70 -0.95 6.67 12.05
C PRO A 70 -2.42 6.59 12.48
N LYS A 71 -2.82 7.29 13.54
CA LYS A 71 -4.20 7.25 14.07
C LYS A 71 -5.28 7.71 13.09
N LYS A 72 -4.90 8.46 12.07
CA LYS A 72 -5.77 8.96 11.00
C LYS A 72 -5.45 8.36 9.63
N SER A 73 -4.67 7.27 9.61
CA SER A 73 -4.24 6.62 8.38
C SER A 73 -4.73 5.18 8.32
N MET A 74 -5.01 4.73 7.11
CA MET A 74 -5.46 3.39 6.80
C MET A 74 -4.53 2.77 5.77
N MET A 75 -4.13 1.53 5.99
CA MET A 75 -3.46 0.69 5.00
C MET A 75 -4.41 -0.38 4.51
N VAL A 76 -4.48 -0.55 3.20
CA VAL A 76 -5.25 -1.61 2.55
C VAL A 76 -4.27 -2.52 1.84
N GLY A 77 -4.28 -3.81 2.15
CA GLY A 77 -3.35 -4.76 1.57
C GLY A 77 -3.74 -6.21 1.78
N ASN A 78 -3.02 -7.10 1.12
CA ASN A 78 -3.34 -8.52 1.07
C ASN A 78 -2.55 -9.35 2.08
N SER A 79 -1.46 -8.83 2.66
CA SER A 79 -0.66 -9.56 3.64
C SER A 79 -0.93 -9.08 5.06
N LEU A 80 -1.37 -9.99 5.92
CA LEU A 80 -1.53 -9.68 7.35
C LEU A 80 -0.19 -9.27 7.97
N LYS A 81 0.89 -10.00 7.64
CA LYS A 81 2.24 -9.81 8.20
C LYS A 81 2.84 -8.45 7.86
N SER A 82 2.59 -7.94 6.65
CA SER A 82 3.30 -6.75 6.16
C SER A 82 2.41 -5.54 5.92
N ASP A 83 1.11 -5.70 5.68
CA ASP A 83 0.22 -4.56 5.39
C ASP A 83 -0.74 -4.24 6.55
N VAL A 84 -1.09 -5.22 7.39
CA VAL A 84 -2.16 -5.06 8.38
C VAL A 84 -1.61 -4.95 9.80
N VAL A 85 -0.91 -5.98 10.27
CA VAL A 85 -0.40 -6.04 11.66
C VAL A 85 0.54 -4.87 11.97
N PRO A 86 1.55 -4.55 11.14
CA PRO A 86 2.47 -3.44 11.44
C PRO A 86 1.78 -2.08 11.50
N VAL A 87 0.68 -1.90 10.76
CA VAL A 87 -0.10 -0.66 10.75
C VAL A 87 -0.92 -0.51 12.02
N ILE A 88 -1.53 -1.60 12.48
CA ILE A 88 -2.23 -1.64 13.77
C ILE A 88 -1.24 -1.37 14.92
N GLU A 89 -0.07 -1.98 14.88
CA GLU A 89 1.02 -1.73 15.85
C GLU A 89 1.49 -0.28 15.84
N ALA A 90 1.53 0.36 14.67
CA ALA A 90 1.81 1.80 14.54
C ALA A 90 0.66 2.68 15.08
N GLY A 91 -0.52 2.12 15.36
CA GLY A 91 -1.71 2.81 15.86
C GLY A 91 -2.68 3.28 14.77
N GLY A 92 -2.57 2.76 13.55
CA GLY A 92 -3.47 3.04 12.44
C GLY A 92 -4.47 1.91 12.15
N TRP A 93 -5.17 2.04 11.02
CA TRP A 93 -6.21 1.10 10.60
C TRP A 93 -5.69 0.17 9.51
N GLY A 94 -5.69 -1.14 9.75
CA GLY A 94 -5.31 -2.14 8.74
C GLY A 94 -6.55 -2.82 8.14
N ILE A 95 -6.69 -2.79 6.82
CA ILE A 95 -7.74 -3.50 6.08
C ILE A 95 -7.11 -4.64 5.30
N HIS A 96 -7.53 -5.85 5.62
CA HIS A 96 -7.11 -7.06 4.92
C HIS A 96 -8.03 -7.34 3.74
N VAL A 97 -7.49 -7.29 2.52
CA VAL A 97 -8.18 -7.71 1.29
C VAL A 97 -7.50 -8.99 0.79
N PRO A 98 -7.99 -10.18 1.16
CA PRO A 98 -7.35 -11.42 0.80
C PRO A 98 -7.34 -11.60 -0.73
N HIS A 99 -6.22 -12.11 -1.25
CA HIS A 99 -6.06 -12.45 -2.65
C HIS A 99 -5.55 -13.88 -2.78
N GLU A 100 -6.08 -14.65 -3.74
CA GLU A 100 -5.82 -16.09 -3.86
C GLU A 100 -4.31 -16.43 -4.00
N LEU A 101 -3.52 -15.57 -4.64
CA LEU A 101 -2.07 -15.77 -4.74
C LEU A 101 -1.33 -15.64 -3.39
N THR A 102 -1.91 -14.97 -2.40
CA THR A 102 -1.29 -14.81 -1.07
C THR A 102 -1.31 -16.12 -0.30
N TRP A 103 -2.35 -16.94 -0.50
CA TRP A 103 -2.49 -18.23 0.17
C TRP A 103 -1.38 -19.22 -0.21
N ALA A 104 -0.89 -19.18 -1.44
CA ALA A 104 0.16 -20.08 -1.93
C ALA A 104 1.57 -19.75 -1.38
N ILE A 105 1.82 -18.51 -0.99
CA ILE A 105 3.13 -18.06 -0.47
C ILE A 105 3.18 -18.10 1.06
N GLU A 106 2.04 -17.96 1.75
CA GLU A 106 2.00 -17.98 3.22
C GLU A 106 1.90 -19.41 3.81
N HIS A 107 1.66 -20.45 3.01
CA HIS A 107 1.60 -21.87 3.44
C HIS A 107 2.81 -22.74 3.01
N ALA A 108 3.88 -22.13 2.50
CA ALA A 108 5.15 -22.81 2.17
C ALA A 108 6.22 -22.52 3.23
#